data_AF-A0A962CRE6-F1
#
_entry.id   AF-A0A962CRE6-F1
#
_cell.length_a   1.000
_cell.length_b   1.000
_cell.length_c   1.000
_cell.angle_alpha   90.00
_cell.angle_beta   90.00
_cell.angle_gamma   90.00
#
_symmetry.space_group_name_H-M   'P 1'
#
loop_
_entity.id
_entity.type
_entity.pdbx_description
1 polymer ?
#
loop_
_entity_poly.entity_id
_entity_poly.type
_entity_poly.pdbx_seq_one_letter_code
_entity_poly.pdbx_strand_id
1 'polypeptide(L)'
;MRKFKNLTKNKNKVLAEKFSFLLKYNDDCTKNDCSWAAITVFDHWLYESDSFHLIENATKSQKVSWDKAIKNFILELVKLETPYKYKFIGRNTKQKLQFSQFINKVEFGEYLTRKYDETYSPNIVFNNLGVVFFFEDYWTIHFKYKKQEDCLEMLKLINEIGLYVLPAYSAGHLNNYQELSTYMIQQGLK
;
A
#
# COMPACT_ATOMS: atom_id res chain seq x y z
N MET A 1 -8.54 23.40 11.21
CA MET A 1 -9.49 23.12 10.09
C MET A 1 -9.61 21.61 9.91
N ARG A 2 -10.82 21.06 9.70
CA ARG A 2 -11.03 19.61 9.53
C ARG A 2 -10.48 19.16 8.18
N LYS A 3 -9.60 18.14 8.15
CA LYS A 3 -8.97 17.61 6.92
C LYS A 3 -9.81 16.56 6.17
N PHE A 4 -10.68 15.86 6.88
CA PHE A 4 -11.45 14.73 6.35
C PHE A 4 -12.95 14.88 6.59
N LYS A 5 -13.78 14.55 5.60
CA LYS A 5 -15.25 14.50 5.69
C LYS A 5 -15.72 13.05 5.60
N ASN A 6 -16.61 12.65 6.50
CA ASN A 6 -17.19 11.30 6.47
C ASN A 6 -17.98 11.10 5.16
N LEU A 7 -17.94 9.89 4.61
CA LEU A 7 -18.74 9.55 3.44
C LEU A 7 -20.22 9.40 3.79
N THR A 8 -21.09 9.44 2.78
CA THR A 8 -22.50 9.11 2.94
C THR A 8 -22.68 7.65 3.40
N LYS A 9 -23.80 7.35 4.04
CA LYS A 9 -24.09 6.00 4.57
C LYS A 9 -23.98 4.91 3.49
N ASN A 10 -24.51 5.18 2.30
CA ASN A 10 -24.49 4.22 1.18
C ASN A 10 -23.06 3.97 0.68
N LYS A 11 -22.26 5.02 0.45
CA LYS A 11 -20.85 4.86 0.04
C LYS A 11 -20.02 4.13 1.10
N ASN A 12 -20.24 4.45 2.37
CA ASN A 12 -19.60 3.75 3.48
C ASN A 12 -19.94 2.25 3.50
N LYS A 13 -21.22 1.88 3.28
CA LYS A 13 -21.64 0.48 3.26
C LYS A 13 -20.92 -0.31 2.16
N VAL A 14 -20.89 0.22 0.93
CA VAL A 14 -20.23 -0.42 -0.21
C VAL A 14 -18.73 -0.62 0.05
N LEU A 15 -18.03 0.41 0.53
CA LEU A 15 -16.61 0.30 0.85
C LEU A 15 -16.34 -0.65 2.02
N ALA A 16 -17.19 -0.65 3.05
CA ALA A 16 -17.04 -1.54 4.19
C ALA A 16 -17.22 -3.01 3.82
N GLU A 17 -18.10 -3.31 2.86
CA GLU A 17 -18.26 -4.65 2.31
C GLU A 17 -17.03 -5.06 1.50
N LYS A 18 -16.57 -4.18 0.58
CA LYS A 18 -15.38 -4.43 -0.27
C LYS A 18 -14.11 -4.67 0.54
N PHE A 19 -13.87 -3.88 1.57
CA PHE A 19 -12.68 -3.94 2.41
C PHE A 19 -12.92 -4.66 3.75
N SER A 20 -13.95 -5.51 3.84
CA SER A 20 -14.31 -6.21 5.07
C SER A 20 -13.19 -7.08 5.64
N PHE A 21 -12.24 -7.54 4.81
CA PHE A 21 -11.04 -8.25 5.25
C PHE A 21 -10.18 -7.45 6.23
N LEU A 22 -10.28 -6.10 6.26
CA LEU A 22 -9.57 -5.27 7.23
C LEU A 22 -10.07 -5.47 8.67
N LEU A 23 -11.25 -6.07 8.86
CA LEU A 23 -11.79 -6.42 10.18
C LEU A 23 -11.26 -7.75 10.72
N LYS A 24 -10.52 -8.50 9.90
CA LYS A 24 -9.91 -9.78 10.29
C LYS A 24 -8.46 -9.57 10.68
N TYR A 25 -7.95 -10.35 11.62
CA TYR A 25 -6.50 -10.48 11.80
C TYR A 25 -5.91 -11.18 10.57
N ASN A 26 -4.61 -11.00 10.32
CA ASN A 26 -3.94 -11.67 9.20
C ASN A 26 -4.09 -13.20 9.31
N ASP A 27 -3.99 -13.77 10.50
CA ASP A 27 -4.12 -15.22 10.75
C ASP A 27 -5.53 -15.75 10.42
N ASP A 28 -6.56 -14.90 10.53
CA ASP A 28 -7.94 -15.24 10.16
C ASP A 28 -8.25 -14.98 8.67
N CYS A 29 -7.34 -14.32 7.96
CA CYS A 29 -7.50 -14.08 6.53
C CYS A 29 -7.11 -15.32 5.73
N THR A 30 -7.83 -15.53 4.64
CA THR A 30 -7.49 -16.51 3.61
C THR A 30 -7.01 -15.80 2.35
N LYS A 31 -6.41 -16.54 1.42
CA LYS A 31 -6.03 -16.01 0.09
C LYS A 31 -7.20 -15.43 -0.70
N ASN A 32 -8.42 -15.88 -0.41
CA ASN A 32 -9.66 -15.36 -1.02
C ASN A 32 -10.10 -14.01 -0.45
N ASP A 33 -9.60 -13.65 0.75
CA ASP A 33 -9.89 -12.37 1.39
C ASP A 33 -8.95 -11.28 0.84
N CYS A 34 -7.64 -11.52 0.93
CA CYS A 34 -6.60 -10.66 0.38
C CYS A 34 -5.27 -11.41 0.27
N SER A 35 -4.36 -10.85 -0.52
CA SER A 35 -2.96 -11.21 -0.62
C SER A 35 -2.08 -9.99 -0.29
N TRP A 36 -0.82 -10.24 0.02
CA TRP A 36 0.17 -9.20 0.33
C TRP A 36 1.32 -9.20 -0.68
N ALA A 37 1.87 -8.00 -0.90
CA ALA A 37 3.15 -7.79 -1.56
C ALA A 37 3.79 -6.50 -1.01
N ALA A 38 5.03 -6.26 -1.39
CA ALA A 38 5.79 -5.08 -1.00
C ALA A 38 6.27 -4.31 -2.23
N ILE A 39 6.46 -3.01 -2.08
CA ILE A 39 7.08 -2.11 -3.05
C ILE A 39 8.38 -1.63 -2.40
N THR A 40 9.49 -1.67 -3.11
CA THR A 40 10.78 -1.22 -2.58
C THR A 40 11.72 -0.69 -3.66
N VAL A 41 12.80 -0.04 -3.24
CA VAL A 41 13.88 0.43 -4.13
C VAL A 41 14.91 -0.66 -4.45
N PHE A 42 14.86 -1.79 -3.76
CA PHE A 42 15.77 -2.92 -3.95
C PHE A 42 15.09 -4.02 -4.77
N ASP A 43 15.83 -4.68 -5.66
CA ASP A 43 15.34 -5.76 -6.51
C ASP A 43 15.19 -7.11 -5.79
N HIS A 44 15.54 -7.16 -4.51
CA HIS A 44 15.44 -8.34 -3.65
C HIS A 44 15.39 -7.93 -2.18
N TRP A 45 15.05 -8.86 -1.30
CA TRP A 45 15.14 -8.64 0.13
C TRP A 45 16.58 -8.74 0.62
N LEU A 46 17.08 -7.67 1.23
CA LEU A 46 18.48 -7.58 1.65
C LEU A 46 18.91 -8.67 2.64
N TYR A 47 17.99 -9.21 3.45
CA TYR A 47 18.30 -10.30 4.37
C TYR A 47 18.40 -11.67 3.67
N GLU A 48 17.77 -11.86 2.51
CA GLU A 48 17.85 -13.12 1.76
C GLU A 48 19.22 -13.30 1.10
N SER A 49 19.86 -12.19 0.76
CA SER A 49 21.15 -12.13 0.05
C SER A 49 22.30 -11.63 0.92
N ASP A 50 22.09 -11.42 2.22
CA ASP A 50 23.05 -10.79 3.14
C ASP A 50 23.62 -9.46 2.61
N SER A 51 22.76 -8.67 1.95
CA SER A 51 23.13 -7.44 1.23
C SER A 51 22.87 -6.15 2.02
N PHE A 52 22.81 -6.21 3.36
CA PHE A 52 22.67 -5.02 4.20
C PHE A 52 23.82 -4.01 4.04
N HIS A 53 24.98 -4.49 3.61
CA HIS A 53 26.12 -3.64 3.24
C HIS A 53 25.76 -2.59 2.18
N LEU A 54 24.72 -2.80 1.35
CA LEU A 54 24.21 -1.81 0.40
C LEU A 54 23.69 -0.56 1.12
N ILE A 55 23.04 -0.71 2.29
CA ILE A 55 22.56 0.41 3.10
C ILE A 55 23.70 1.02 3.92
N GLU A 56 24.57 0.17 4.49
CA GLU A 56 25.70 0.62 5.31
C GLU A 56 26.67 1.49 4.52
N ASN A 57 26.99 1.06 3.29
CA ASN A 57 27.92 1.75 2.40
C ASN A 57 27.25 2.84 1.55
N ALA A 58 25.91 2.95 1.57
CA ALA A 58 25.21 3.97 0.79
C ALA A 58 25.52 5.38 1.29
N THR A 59 25.89 6.24 0.35
CA THR A 59 26.05 7.67 0.57
C THR A 59 24.71 8.31 1.00
N LYS A 60 24.81 9.45 1.67
CA LYS A 60 23.63 10.27 1.99
C LYS A 60 22.81 10.61 0.73
N SER A 61 23.47 10.84 -0.40
CA SER A 61 22.80 11.15 -1.67
C SER A 61 21.98 9.96 -2.19
N GLN A 62 22.49 8.74 -2.11
CA GLN A 62 21.73 7.53 -2.49
C GLN A 62 20.50 7.34 -1.61
N LYS A 63 20.65 7.47 -0.29
CA LYS A 63 19.54 7.37 0.67
C LYS A 63 18.44 8.41 0.41
N VAL A 64 18.84 9.64 0.09
CA VAL A 64 17.91 10.71 -0.33
C VAL A 64 17.25 10.38 -1.66
N SER A 65 17.97 9.79 -2.61
CA SER A 65 17.40 9.38 -3.90
C SER A 65 16.35 8.27 -3.74
N TRP A 66 16.62 7.27 -2.89
CA TRP A 66 15.67 6.21 -2.57
C TRP A 66 14.42 6.74 -1.89
N ASP A 67 14.58 7.65 -0.92
CA ASP A 67 13.46 8.31 -0.25
C ASP A 67 12.62 9.10 -1.27
N LYS A 68 13.29 9.86 -2.14
CA LYS A 68 12.62 10.61 -3.21
C LYS A 68 11.84 9.69 -4.16
N ALA A 69 12.35 8.50 -4.49
CA ALA A 69 11.66 7.56 -5.37
C ALA A 69 10.33 7.07 -4.76
N ILE A 70 10.35 6.66 -3.48
CA ILE A 70 9.14 6.23 -2.76
C ILE A 70 8.15 7.39 -2.61
N LYS A 71 8.64 8.57 -2.24
CA LYS A 71 7.79 9.76 -2.10
C LYS A 71 7.19 10.19 -3.44
N ASN A 72 7.95 10.09 -4.53
CA ASN A 72 7.45 10.34 -5.88
C ASN A 72 6.36 9.34 -6.26
N PHE A 73 6.53 8.05 -5.95
CA PHE A 73 5.49 7.05 -6.15
C PHE A 73 4.19 7.40 -5.43
N ILE A 74 4.26 7.79 -4.15
CA ILE A 74 3.08 8.22 -3.40
C ILE A 74 2.40 9.43 -4.07
N LEU A 75 3.19 10.42 -4.51
CA LEU A 75 2.68 11.63 -5.14
C LEU A 75 2.01 11.35 -6.49
N GLU A 76 2.57 10.48 -7.33
CA GLU A 76 1.95 10.10 -8.61
C GLU A 76 0.73 9.21 -8.40
N LEU A 77 0.76 8.30 -7.43
CA LEU A 77 -0.36 7.40 -7.14
C LEU A 77 -1.63 8.15 -6.74
N VAL A 78 -1.50 9.22 -5.95
CA VAL A 78 -2.67 10.02 -5.55
C VAL A 78 -3.26 10.85 -6.70
N LYS A 79 -2.52 11.03 -7.80
CA LYS A 79 -3.04 11.61 -9.05
C LYS A 79 -3.89 10.60 -9.82
N LEU A 80 -3.54 9.30 -9.77
CA LEU A 80 -4.35 8.23 -10.35
C LEU A 80 -5.66 8.05 -9.59
N GLU A 81 -5.61 8.05 -8.25
CA GLU A 81 -6.78 7.94 -7.41
C GLU A 81 -6.61 8.71 -6.10
N THR A 82 -7.59 9.56 -5.76
CA THR A 82 -7.67 10.11 -4.41
C THR A 82 -8.19 9.03 -3.44
N PRO A 83 -7.40 8.57 -2.46
CA PRO A 83 -7.83 7.46 -1.63
C PRO A 83 -8.75 7.90 -0.49
N TYR A 84 -9.34 6.91 0.17
CA TYR A 84 -10.15 7.10 1.38
C TYR A 84 -9.35 6.76 2.63
N LYS A 85 -9.54 7.55 3.68
CA LYS A 85 -9.09 7.19 5.01
C LYS A 85 -10.15 6.35 5.71
N TYR A 86 -9.76 5.23 6.30
CA TYR A 86 -10.63 4.42 7.14
C TYR A 86 -10.24 4.53 8.62
N LYS A 87 -11.18 4.13 9.47
CA LYS A 87 -10.93 3.85 10.88
C LYS A 87 -11.88 2.75 11.34
N PHE A 88 -11.47 2.08 12.39
CA PHE A 88 -12.30 1.13 13.11
C PHE A 88 -13.21 1.88 14.10
N ILE A 89 -14.49 1.54 14.11
CA ILE A 89 -15.47 2.04 15.08
C ILE A 89 -16.16 0.87 15.77
N GLY A 90 -16.59 1.04 17.02
CA GLY A 90 -17.10 -0.07 17.83
C GLY A 90 -15.97 -0.86 18.50
N ARG A 91 -16.32 -1.95 19.18
CA ARG A 91 -15.39 -2.80 19.94
C ARG A 91 -15.64 -4.28 19.63
N ASN A 92 -14.59 -5.09 19.71
CA ASN A 92 -14.62 -6.55 19.57
C ASN A 92 -15.39 -6.98 18.30
N THR A 93 -16.30 -7.93 18.42
CA THR A 93 -17.13 -8.48 17.33
C THR A 93 -18.09 -7.48 16.70
N LYS A 94 -18.29 -6.29 17.30
CA LYS A 94 -19.14 -5.22 16.76
C LYS A 94 -18.35 -4.16 15.99
N GLN A 95 -17.05 -4.38 15.78
CA GLN A 95 -16.19 -3.45 15.06
C GLN A 95 -16.66 -3.30 13.60
N LYS A 96 -16.63 -2.07 13.09
CA LYS A 96 -17.00 -1.72 11.71
C LYS A 96 -15.99 -0.74 11.13
N LEU A 97 -15.92 -0.71 9.81
CA LEU A 97 -15.14 0.29 9.08
C LEU A 97 -15.96 1.55 8.87
N GLN A 98 -15.35 2.70 9.12
CA GLN A 98 -15.87 4.01 8.72
C GLN A 98 -14.85 4.72 7.85
N PHE A 99 -15.30 5.15 6.68
CA PHE A 99 -14.49 5.84 5.68
C PHE A 99 -14.79 7.33 5.64
N SER A 100 -13.75 8.08 5.29
CA SER A 100 -13.76 9.51 5.11
C SER A 100 -12.92 9.91 3.91
N GLN A 101 -13.36 10.92 3.17
CA GLN A 101 -12.62 11.52 2.08
C GLN A 101 -11.85 12.74 2.56
N PHE A 102 -10.70 12.99 1.95
CA PHE A 102 -9.98 14.24 2.17
C PHE A 102 -10.75 15.42 1.54
N ILE A 103 -10.70 16.57 2.20
CA ILE A 103 -11.45 17.75 1.77
C ILE A 103 -10.68 18.54 0.68
N ASN A 104 -9.36 18.68 0.82
CA ASN A 104 -8.52 19.46 -0.11
C ASN A 104 -7.64 18.54 -0.97
N LYS A 105 -8.14 18.08 -2.12
CA LYS A 105 -7.44 17.07 -2.93
C LYS A 105 -6.01 17.46 -3.33
N VAL A 106 -5.71 18.75 -3.49
CA VAL A 106 -4.40 19.26 -3.95
C VAL A 106 -3.28 18.90 -2.98
N GLU A 107 -3.56 18.88 -1.67
CA GLU A 107 -2.54 18.66 -0.63
C GLU A 107 -2.47 17.21 -0.14
N PHE A 108 -3.28 16.31 -0.72
CA PHE A 108 -3.36 14.96 -0.19
C PHE A 108 -2.06 14.17 -0.39
N GLY A 109 -1.39 14.36 -1.53
CA GLY A 109 -0.08 13.75 -1.80
C GLY A 109 0.92 14.10 -0.70
N GLU A 110 1.14 15.38 -0.45
CA GLU A 110 2.03 15.86 0.62
C GLU A 110 1.61 15.39 2.02
N TYR A 111 0.31 15.27 2.27
CA TYR A 111 -0.20 14.68 3.50
C TYR A 111 0.21 13.21 3.63
N LEU A 112 0.06 12.42 2.57
CA LEU A 112 0.37 11.00 2.57
C LEU A 112 1.88 10.74 2.60
N THR A 113 2.66 11.54 1.88
CA THR A 113 4.13 11.53 1.92
C THR A 113 4.66 11.80 3.32
N ARG A 114 4.09 12.76 4.06
CA ARG A 114 4.45 12.94 5.48
C ARG A 114 4.03 11.76 6.34
N LYS A 115 2.89 11.15 6.05
CA LYS A 115 2.44 9.96 6.79
C LYS A 115 3.37 8.78 6.60
N TYR A 116 3.99 8.64 5.44
CA TYR A 116 5.03 7.65 5.20
C TYR A 116 6.19 7.76 6.20
N ASP A 117 6.61 8.98 6.53
CA ASP A 117 7.68 9.23 7.50
C ASP A 117 7.23 9.07 8.97
N GLU A 118 5.92 9.06 9.26
CA GLU A 118 5.38 9.24 10.62
C GLU A 118 4.64 8.01 11.18
N THR A 119 4.17 7.09 10.33
CA THR A 119 3.29 6.02 10.80
C THR A 119 3.33 4.77 9.94
N TYR A 120 3.35 3.60 10.57
CA TYR A 120 3.26 2.33 9.86
C TYR A 120 1.88 2.06 9.26
N SER A 121 0.81 2.51 9.91
CA SER A 121 -0.56 2.23 9.50
C SER A 121 -1.28 3.54 9.16
N PRO A 122 -1.13 4.06 7.93
CA PRO A 122 -1.76 5.31 7.53
C PRO A 122 -3.30 5.20 7.46
N ASN A 123 -3.83 3.97 7.44
CA ASN A 123 -5.23 3.61 7.29
C ASN A 123 -5.86 4.22 6.04
N ILE A 124 -5.22 3.97 4.89
CA ILE A 124 -5.60 4.49 3.58
C ILE A 124 -5.96 3.33 2.64
N VAL A 125 -7.08 3.47 1.93
CA VAL A 125 -7.50 2.54 0.88
C VAL A 125 -7.63 3.27 -0.45
N PHE A 126 -7.08 2.67 -1.51
CA PHE A 126 -7.34 3.06 -2.90
C PHE A 126 -8.43 2.12 -3.42
N ASN A 127 -9.65 2.65 -3.55
CA ASN A 127 -10.82 1.86 -3.86
C ASN A 127 -10.75 1.27 -5.27
N ASN A 128 -10.40 2.06 -6.27
CA ASN A 128 -10.37 1.61 -7.66
C ASN A 128 -9.14 0.72 -7.91
N LEU A 129 -8.00 1.07 -7.31
CA LEU A 129 -6.79 0.25 -7.37
C LEU A 129 -6.85 -1.02 -6.51
N GLY A 130 -7.86 -1.14 -5.64
CA GLY A 130 -8.09 -2.32 -4.81
C GLY A 130 -7.02 -2.55 -3.73
N VAL A 131 -6.24 -1.54 -3.36
CA VAL A 131 -5.10 -1.67 -2.44
C VAL A 131 -5.27 -0.96 -1.10
N VAL A 132 -4.63 -1.52 -0.08
CA VAL A 132 -4.50 -0.92 1.27
C VAL A 132 -3.03 -0.87 1.65
N PHE A 133 -2.54 0.30 2.04
CA PHE A 133 -1.13 0.51 2.34
C PHE A 133 -0.79 0.36 3.82
N PHE A 134 0.38 -0.23 4.04
CA PHE A 134 1.11 -0.30 5.30
C PHE A 134 2.51 0.20 5.01
N PHE A 135 2.88 1.29 5.66
CA PHE A 135 4.23 1.82 5.58
C PHE A 135 5.09 1.00 6.55
N GLU A 136 6.25 0.57 6.12
CA GLU A 136 7.23 -0.10 6.98
C GLU A 136 8.57 0.63 6.82
N ASP A 137 9.51 0.36 7.71
CA ASP A 137 10.80 1.02 7.68
C ASP A 137 11.61 0.68 6.41
N TYR A 138 12.47 1.63 6.03
CA TYR A 138 13.47 1.53 4.95
C TYR A 138 12.91 1.35 3.54
N TRP A 139 12.46 2.46 2.93
CA TRP A 139 12.13 2.55 1.50
C TRP A 139 11.16 1.48 0.99
N THR A 140 10.32 0.95 1.89
CA THR A 140 9.42 -0.16 1.62
C THR A 140 7.98 0.22 1.95
N ILE A 141 7.04 -0.16 1.08
CA ILE A 141 5.60 -0.04 1.32
C ILE A 141 4.98 -1.42 1.12
N HIS A 142 4.38 -1.96 2.17
CA HIS A 142 3.55 -3.14 2.07
C HIS A 142 2.14 -2.77 1.60
N PHE A 143 1.54 -3.62 0.80
CA PHE A 143 0.16 -3.45 0.38
C PHE A 143 -0.62 -4.76 0.38
N LYS A 144 -1.89 -4.66 0.78
CA LYS A 144 -2.89 -5.71 0.61
C LYS A 144 -3.64 -5.48 -0.68
N TYR A 145 -3.89 -6.54 -1.44
CA TYR A 145 -4.73 -6.52 -2.63
C TYR A 145 -5.62 -7.76 -2.66
N LYS A 146 -6.71 -7.74 -3.42
CA LYS A 146 -7.57 -8.93 -3.59
C LYS A 146 -7.36 -9.60 -4.95
N LYS A 147 -7.19 -8.79 -5.99
CA LYS A 147 -7.04 -9.20 -7.39
C LYS A 147 -5.91 -8.38 -8.00
N GLN A 148 -5.03 -9.03 -8.73
CA GLN A 148 -3.85 -8.43 -9.35
C GLN A 148 -4.27 -7.45 -10.45
N GLU A 149 -5.39 -7.73 -11.13
CA GLU A 149 -5.95 -6.89 -12.18
C GLU A 149 -6.39 -5.52 -11.67
N ASP A 150 -6.97 -5.46 -10.47
CA ASP A 150 -7.38 -4.20 -9.84
C ASP A 150 -6.16 -3.28 -9.62
N CYS A 151 -4.97 -3.85 -9.43
CA CYS A 151 -3.75 -3.12 -9.10
C CYS A 151 -2.92 -2.72 -10.34
N LEU A 152 -3.33 -3.06 -11.56
CA LEU A 152 -2.50 -2.92 -12.75
C LEU A 152 -1.92 -1.52 -12.94
N GLU A 153 -2.73 -0.48 -12.79
CA GLU A 153 -2.26 0.91 -12.97
C GLU A 153 -1.23 1.32 -11.91
N MET A 154 -1.34 0.80 -10.69
CA MET A 154 -0.32 0.98 -9.66
C MET A 154 0.97 0.22 -10.03
N LEU A 155 0.86 -1.00 -10.55
CA LEU A 155 2.02 -1.82 -10.94
C LEU A 155 2.78 -1.20 -12.11
N LYS A 156 2.06 -0.62 -13.09
CA LYS A 156 2.68 0.17 -14.17
C LYS A 156 3.45 1.36 -13.61
N LEU A 157 2.83 2.12 -12.71
CA LEU A 157 3.47 3.28 -12.07
C LEU A 157 4.73 2.88 -11.28
N ILE A 158 4.69 1.76 -10.56
CA ILE A 158 5.85 1.19 -9.85
C ILE A 158 7.01 0.96 -10.83
N ASN A 159 6.73 0.29 -11.95
CA ASN A 159 7.71 -0.01 -12.99
C ASN A 159 8.23 1.26 -13.68
N GLU A 160 7.37 2.24 -13.98
CA GLU A 160 7.75 3.53 -14.59
C GLU A 160 8.71 4.34 -13.71
N ILE A 161 8.53 4.30 -12.38
CA ILE A 161 9.41 4.98 -11.42
C ILE A 161 10.72 4.21 -11.20
N GLY A 162 10.77 2.93 -11.57
CA GLY A 162 11.92 2.05 -11.34
C GLY A 162 11.98 1.48 -9.92
N LEU A 163 10.81 1.27 -9.30
CA LEU A 163 10.66 0.51 -8.06
C LEU A 163 10.39 -0.96 -8.38
N TYR A 164 10.57 -1.82 -7.38
CA TYR A 164 10.36 -3.26 -7.48
C TYR A 164 9.18 -3.71 -6.63
N VAL A 165 8.47 -4.73 -7.09
CA VAL A 165 7.47 -5.43 -6.29
C VAL A 165 8.11 -6.72 -5.77
N LEU A 166 7.96 -7.01 -4.48
CA LEU A 166 8.54 -8.18 -3.83
C LEU A 166 7.50 -8.98 -3.03
N PRO A 167 7.77 -10.28 -2.77
CA PRO A 167 6.94 -11.10 -1.89
C PRO A 167 6.90 -10.55 -0.46
N ALA A 168 5.72 -10.42 0.15
CA ALA A 168 5.58 -9.97 1.53
C ALA A 168 5.62 -11.17 2.51
N TYR A 169 6.82 -11.58 2.91
CA TYR A 169 6.99 -12.75 3.79
C TYR A 169 6.45 -12.57 5.21
N SER A 170 6.27 -11.32 5.66
CA SER A 170 5.62 -10.98 6.93
C SER A 170 4.18 -11.52 7.03
N ALA A 171 3.56 -11.88 5.91
CA ALA A 171 2.22 -12.45 5.83
C ALA A 171 2.23 -13.79 5.06
N GLY A 172 3.07 -14.74 5.48
CA GLY A 172 3.41 -15.98 4.75
C GLY A 172 2.26 -16.70 4.02
N HIS A 173 1.13 -16.97 4.68
CA HIS A 173 0.00 -17.67 4.03
C HIS A 173 -0.83 -16.78 3.08
N LEU A 174 -0.71 -15.46 3.21
CA LEU A 174 -1.31 -14.45 2.33
C LEU A 174 -0.36 -13.96 1.24
N ASN A 175 0.87 -14.49 1.21
CA ASN A 175 1.82 -14.22 0.14
C ASN A 175 1.45 -15.07 -1.08
N ASN A 176 0.80 -14.44 -2.05
CA ASN A 176 0.49 -15.06 -3.35
C ASN A 176 1.33 -14.45 -4.48
N TYR A 177 2.57 -14.09 -4.15
CA TYR A 177 3.44 -13.33 -5.05
C TYR A 177 3.72 -14.04 -6.37
N GLN A 178 3.76 -15.38 -6.41
CA GLN A 178 3.95 -16.11 -7.66
C GLN A 178 2.85 -15.81 -8.70
N GLU A 179 1.61 -15.65 -8.25
CA GLU A 179 0.49 -15.31 -9.12
C GLU A 179 0.60 -13.85 -9.59
N LEU A 180 0.97 -12.95 -8.68
CA LEU A 180 1.22 -11.53 -8.99
C LEU A 180 2.38 -11.33 -9.96
N SER A 181 3.52 -11.99 -9.74
CA SER A 181 4.69 -11.89 -10.60
C SER A 181 4.40 -12.45 -11.99
N THR A 182 3.68 -13.57 -12.08
CA THR A 182 3.24 -14.13 -13.37
C THR A 182 2.35 -13.13 -14.12
N TYR A 183 1.38 -12.52 -13.43
CA TYR A 183 0.53 -11.48 -14.01
C TYR A 183 1.35 -10.26 -14.48
N MET A 184 2.27 -9.77 -13.66
CA MET A 184 3.16 -8.64 -14.01
C MET A 184 3.96 -8.92 -15.29
N ILE A 185 4.56 -10.11 -15.40
CA ILE A 185 5.32 -10.54 -16.58
C ILE A 185 4.43 -10.55 -17.83
N GLN A 186 3.19 -11.04 -17.72
CA GLN A 186 2.23 -11.04 -18.84
C GLN A 186 1.86 -9.62 -19.30
N GLN A 187 1.96 -8.63 -18.42
CA GLN A 187 1.75 -7.21 -18.72
C GLN A 187 3.04 -6.50 -19.17
N GLY A 188 4.17 -7.22 -19.28
CA GLY A 188 5.46 -6.65 -19.66
C GLY A 188 6.13 -5.83 -18.55
N LEU A 189 5.77 -6.09 -17.28
CA LEU A 189 6.32 -5.41 -16.11
C LEU A 189 7.42 -6.26 -15.45
N LYS A 190 8.34 -5.59 -14.75
CA LYS A 190 9.39 -6.22 -13.94
C LYS A 190 8.94 -6.44 -12.50
#